data_AF-N1VT91-F1
#
_entry.id   AF-N1VT91-F1
#
_cell.length_a   1.000
_cell.length_b   1.000
_cell.length_c   1.000
_cell.angle_alpha   90.00
_cell.angle_beta   90.00
_cell.angle_gamma   90.00
#
_symmetry.space_group_name_H-M   'P 1'
#
loop_
_entity.id
_entity.type
_entity.pdbx_description
1 polymer ?
#
loop_
_entity_poly.entity_id
_entity_poly.type
_entity_poly.pdbx_seq_one_letter_code
_entity_poly.pdbx_strand_id
1 'polypeptide(L)'
;MIRKIIVSIVFLLTTVIFSETERALVPLKRGPSSDVLYFDFGETAPTSYLTVERLQEPKLEDLKLGFLEPTPGYYNGPDGGEVYQWAKNHYQWKRADGSVYTEWANGTFKLDFPTGIGFISAPIACNGCLPTLVWNYPDLTKITKYWISNRKEYDYIHQKPLNFENYLLVSETKFGKPKLEFANYIFYGSEKWTEYLRVFGDSFKLKPFFQFMKSEFQLENRGKIPVLLFDKYEDIKEYIGADIPGGSEEGGFGGRDSISLCCGEKMPQSSGNPEFDADALRRVHFGVFYHEAVHNLEQISCLKIQSETGKIPSADISDPWFEEGLANYVEAKFYERKRFHIYNDAEKLIRENKVPKTFKSLLDVKFKDLIPYSIGPLLVKHIHETYGKEAIVSYQKETCLGTAPALALQNATGVSPDQILKDSLQRFEKEKDSVLRDGKKLQLAGYTIMNTKFPAEYSSFLEKGFSLPESALEVKSYTQLPSLQKTFLASVDSFSEKLEGDFLGPNGSYFYLWKKGNYRWYGESWEANVFPGNQILYRGSNFTLIEWEDGKKQYISPKGDSVIFFNLESKSYKDAEGKPVTP
;
A
#
# COMPACT_ATOMS: atom_id res chain seq x y z
N MET A 1 52.07 61.52 49.40
CA MET A 1 51.74 60.63 48.27
C MET A 1 51.32 59.22 48.71
N ILE A 2 52.00 58.60 49.68
CA ILE A 2 51.73 57.20 50.12
C ILE A 2 50.27 56.98 50.63
N ARG A 3 49.67 57.96 51.31
CA ARG A 3 48.26 57.87 51.79
C ARG A 3 47.21 57.81 50.67
N LYS A 4 47.47 58.40 49.49
CA LYS A 4 46.52 58.37 48.36
C LYS A 4 46.57 57.02 47.61
N ILE A 5 47.74 56.39 47.56
CA ILE A 5 47.94 55.08 46.92
C ILE A 5 47.24 53.97 47.73
N ILE A 6 47.31 54.01 49.06
CA ILE A 6 46.64 53.03 49.92
C ILE A 6 45.11 53.11 49.80
N VAL A 7 44.53 54.31 49.73
CA VAL A 7 43.07 54.48 49.55
C VAL A 7 42.62 53.98 48.19
N SER A 8 43.39 54.23 47.11
CA SER A 8 43.07 53.71 45.78
C SER A 8 43.22 52.19 45.67
N ILE A 9 44.20 51.59 46.34
CA ILE A 9 44.38 50.12 46.39
C ILE A 9 43.28 49.46 47.21
N VAL A 10 42.84 50.06 48.33
CA VAL A 10 41.70 49.56 49.11
C VAL A 10 40.40 49.70 48.31
N PHE A 11 40.20 50.80 47.56
CA PHE A 11 39.04 50.96 46.68
C PHE A 11 39.02 49.93 45.54
N LEU A 12 40.19 49.64 44.94
CA LEU A 12 40.37 48.61 43.90
C LEU A 12 40.20 47.19 44.46
N LEU A 13 40.68 46.91 45.67
CA LEU A 13 40.44 45.62 46.34
C LEU A 13 38.97 45.45 46.73
N THR A 14 38.28 46.52 47.15
CA THR A 14 36.84 46.44 47.42
C THR A 14 36.01 46.31 46.14
N THR A 15 36.43 46.88 44.99
CA THR A 15 35.70 46.69 43.72
C THR A 15 35.99 45.36 43.04
N VAL A 16 37.17 44.75 43.27
CA VAL A 16 37.49 43.40 42.77
C VAL A 16 36.86 42.30 43.64
N ILE A 17 36.56 42.58 44.92
CA ILE A 17 35.90 41.62 45.84
C ILE A 17 34.35 41.73 45.80
N PHE A 18 33.77 42.74 45.12
CA PHE A 18 32.31 42.95 45.04
C PHE A 18 31.70 42.72 43.64
N SER A 19 32.13 41.68 42.90
CA SER A 19 31.43 41.24 41.68
C SER A 19 30.97 39.79 41.65
N GLU A 20 30.98 39.10 42.79
CA GLU A 20 30.12 37.91 42.98
C GLU A 20 28.91 38.34 43.81
N THR A 21 28.00 39.10 43.19
CA THR A 21 26.63 39.13 43.70
C THR A 21 26.15 37.69 43.66
N GLU A 22 25.99 37.09 44.85
CA GLU A 22 25.48 35.72 45.02
C GLU A 22 24.20 35.59 44.19
N ARG A 23 24.28 34.86 43.07
CA ARG A 23 23.15 34.73 42.14
C ARG A 23 22.00 34.11 42.92
N ALA A 24 20.81 34.69 42.79
CA ALA A 24 19.62 34.19 43.49
C ALA A 24 19.38 32.72 43.12
N LEU A 25 19.17 31.89 44.15
CA LEU A 25 18.82 30.49 43.99
C LEU A 25 17.37 30.37 43.51
N VAL A 26 17.14 29.64 42.43
CA VAL A 26 15.81 29.36 41.90
C VAL A 26 15.47 27.90 42.18
N PRO A 27 14.52 27.61 43.08
CA PRO A 27 14.15 26.24 43.39
C PRO A 27 13.32 25.59 42.28
N LEU A 28 13.12 24.28 42.36
CA LEU A 28 12.11 23.60 41.56
C LEU A 28 10.71 24.13 41.91
N LYS A 29 9.85 24.28 40.90
CA LYS A 29 8.47 24.75 41.06
C LYS A 29 7.65 23.84 41.99
N ARG A 30 7.96 22.54 42.03
CA ARG A 30 7.31 21.56 42.91
C ARG A 30 7.68 21.70 44.39
N GLY A 31 8.71 22.47 44.72
CA GLY A 31 9.05 22.85 46.08
C GLY A 31 10.57 22.92 46.33
N PRO A 32 11.03 23.80 47.25
CA PRO A 32 12.45 24.04 47.51
C PRO A 32 13.20 22.85 48.14
N SER A 33 12.49 21.89 48.74
CA SER A 33 13.06 20.66 49.31
C SER A 33 13.00 19.46 48.36
N SER A 34 12.67 19.69 47.09
CA SER A 34 12.53 18.60 46.12
C SER A 34 13.89 18.23 45.53
N ASP A 35 14.18 16.93 45.46
CA ASP A 35 15.41 16.45 44.84
C ASP A 35 15.45 16.75 43.34
N VAL A 36 16.64 16.97 42.81
CA VAL A 36 16.86 17.12 41.37
C VAL A 36 16.92 15.73 40.74
N LEU A 37 16.05 15.45 39.76
CA LEU A 37 16.01 14.14 39.09
C LEU A 37 17.01 14.06 37.95
N TYR A 38 17.83 13.02 37.96
CA TYR A 38 18.77 12.68 36.89
C TYR A 38 18.23 11.49 36.09
N PHE A 39 18.48 11.49 34.78
CA PHE A 39 17.91 10.51 33.87
C PHE A 39 19.00 9.74 33.14
N ASP A 40 18.74 8.46 32.91
CA ASP A 40 19.56 7.59 32.07
C ASP A 40 18.68 7.00 30.97
N PHE A 41 19.07 7.23 29.71
CA PHE A 41 18.37 6.75 28.52
C PHE A 41 19.11 5.60 27.82
N GLY A 42 20.20 5.10 28.41
CA GLY A 42 21.12 4.14 27.82
C GLY A 42 21.99 4.73 26.71
N GLU A 43 22.97 3.96 26.24
CA GLU A 43 23.93 4.43 25.22
C GLU A 43 23.40 4.33 23.78
N THR A 44 22.42 3.45 23.53
CA THR A 44 21.90 3.14 22.20
C THR A 44 20.37 3.15 22.18
N ALA A 45 19.80 3.58 21.05
CA ALA A 45 18.36 3.59 20.85
C ALA A 45 17.74 2.18 20.93
N PRO A 46 16.65 1.99 21.71
CA PRO A 46 15.89 0.76 21.72
C PRO A 46 15.37 0.35 20.34
N THR A 47 15.38 -0.96 20.06
CA THR A 47 14.86 -1.54 18.81
C THR A 47 13.62 -2.40 19.02
N SER A 48 13.02 -2.38 20.22
CA SER A 48 11.80 -3.14 20.54
C SER A 48 10.83 -2.31 21.39
N TYR A 49 9.54 -2.62 21.28
CA TYR A 49 8.49 -1.94 22.04
C TYR A 49 8.67 -2.06 23.57
N LEU A 50 8.97 -3.27 24.06
CA LEU A 50 9.14 -3.51 25.49
C LEU A 50 10.33 -2.76 26.10
N THR A 51 11.40 -2.58 25.32
CA THR A 51 12.56 -1.82 25.78
C THR A 51 12.27 -0.32 25.79
N VAL A 52 11.59 0.18 24.76
CA VAL A 52 11.29 1.63 24.66
C VAL A 52 10.28 2.09 25.70
N GLU A 53 9.30 1.25 26.05
CA GLU A 53 8.30 1.56 27.09
C GLU A 53 8.92 1.73 28.48
N ARG A 54 10.13 1.20 28.69
CA ARG A 54 10.89 1.31 29.95
C ARG A 54 11.83 2.51 29.98
N LEU A 55 11.93 3.28 28.91
CA LEU A 55 12.72 4.51 28.92
C LEU A 55 12.14 5.47 29.96
N GLN A 56 13.03 6.11 30.71
CA GLN A 56 12.61 7.16 31.62
C GLN A 56 12.05 8.33 30.81
N GLU A 57 10.90 8.83 31.22
CA GLU A 57 10.21 9.96 30.60
C GLU A 57 10.34 11.19 31.50
N PRO A 58 11.26 12.12 31.20
CA PRO A 58 11.29 13.41 31.87
C PRO A 58 9.96 14.11 31.67
N LYS A 59 9.40 14.66 32.75
CA LYS A 59 8.20 15.50 32.69
C LYS A 59 8.54 16.96 32.93
N LEU A 60 7.74 17.84 32.35
CA LEU A 60 7.96 19.29 32.50
C LEU A 60 7.93 19.68 33.98
N GLU A 61 6.94 19.20 34.73
CA GLU A 61 6.78 19.47 36.17
C GLU A 61 7.96 19.02 37.04
N ASP A 62 8.71 18.01 36.61
CA ASP A 62 9.86 17.48 37.35
C ASP A 62 11.11 18.36 37.21
N LEU A 63 11.21 19.10 36.11
CA LEU A 63 12.38 19.94 35.77
C LEU A 63 12.09 21.44 35.83
N LYS A 64 10.83 21.83 36.00
CA LYS A 64 10.41 23.23 35.94
C LYS A 64 10.92 24.04 37.13
N LEU A 65 11.58 25.15 36.86
CA LEU A 65 12.05 26.11 37.85
C LEU A 65 10.95 27.10 38.30
N GLY A 66 10.96 27.45 39.58
CA GLY A 66 9.97 28.30 40.24
C GLY A 66 10.42 29.74 40.42
N PHE A 67 10.61 30.49 39.32
CA PHE A 67 10.97 31.90 39.38
C PHE A 67 9.89 32.73 40.11
N LEU A 68 10.27 33.42 41.19
CA LEU A 68 9.40 34.33 41.94
C LEU A 68 9.06 35.59 41.10
N GLU A 69 10.06 36.15 40.42
CA GLU A 69 9.91 37.22 39.44
C GLU A 69 10.66 36.83 38.15
N PRO A 70 9.98 36.75 36.99
CA PRO A 70 10.56 36.24 35.75
C PRO A 70 11.34 37.31 34.99
N THR A 71 12.37 37.87 35.63
CA THR A 71 13.21 38.92 35.05
C THR A 71 14.35 38.29 34.24
N PRO A 72 14.69 38.81 33.04
CA PRO A 72 15.83 38.28 32.29
C PRO A 72 17.14 38.43 33.08
N GLY A 73 17.94 37.37 33.16
CA GLY A 73 19.19 37.39 33.93
C GLY A 73 19.78 36.02 34.27
N TYR A 74 20.88 36.05 35.04
CA TYR A 74 21.59 34.87 35.51
C TYR A 74 21.19 34.52 36.96
N TYR A 75 20.99 33.24 37.21
CA TYR A 75 20.54 32.65 38.47
C TYR A 75 21.34 31.38 38.78
N ASN A 76 21.20 30.88 40.02
CA ASN A 76 21.69 29.54 40.39
C ASN A 76 20.51 28.57 40.45
N GLY A 77 20.65 27.42 39.82
CA GLY A 77 19.68 26.33 39.87
C GLY A 77 19.73 25.57 41.19
N PRO A 78 18.76 24.68 41.44
CA PRO A 78 18.60 23.96 42.70
C PRO A 78 19.77 23.01 43.04
N ASP A 79 20.56 22.60 42.05
CA ASP A 79 21.77 21.78 42.18
C ASP A 79 23.07 22.62 42.19
N GLY A 80 22.98 23.95 42.23
CA GLY A 80 24.11 24.87 42.08
C GLY A 80 24.54 25.11 40.62
N GLY A 81 23.82 24.53 39.64
CA GLY A 81 24.04 24.76 38.22
C GLY A 81 23.71 26.19 37.78
N GLU A 82 24.19 26.59 36.60
CA GLU A 82 23.96 27.94 36.07
C GLU A 82 22.62 28.02 35.35
N VAL A 83 21.82 29.04 35.65
CA VAL A 83 20.54 29.29 34.99
C VAL A 83 20.58 30.64 34.30
N TYR A 84 20.15 30.70 33.04
CA TYR A 84 19.90 31.96 32.35
C TYR A 84 18.45 32.03 31.90
N GLN A 85 17.73 33.05 32.37
CA GLN A 85 16.35 33.32 31.99
C GLN A 85 16.28 34.40 30.92
N TRP A 86 15.61 34.11 29.81
CA TRP A 86 15.28 35.11 28.78
C TRP A 86 13.92 35.75 29.03
N ALA A 87 12.93 34.95 29.45
CA ALA A 87 11.58 35.39 29.74
C ALA A 87 10.84 34.39 30.65
N LYS A 88 9.58 34.69 30.99
CA LYS A 88 8.70 33.75 31.71
C LYS A 88 8.58 32.44 30.91
N ASN A 89 8.86 31.30 31.56
CA ASN A 89 8.90 29.96 30.95
C ASN A 89 9.87 29.87 29.75
N HIS A 90 10.91 30.71 29.68
CA HIS A 90 11.94 30.62 28.66
C HIS A 90 13.31 30.83 29.30
N TYR A 91 14.02 29.72 29.56
CA TYR A 91 15.29 29.71 30.25
C TYR A 91 16.10 28.46 29.93
N GLN A 92 17.38 28.51 30.22
CA GLN A 92 18.31 27.39 30.15
C GLN A 92 18.93 27.19 31.53
N TRP A 93 19.09 25.93 31.92
CA TRP A 93 19.71 25.50 33.16
C TRP A 93 20.79 24.47 32.82
N LYS A 94 22.05 24.87 32.99
CA LYS A 94 23.22 23.99 32.94
C LYS A 94 23.41 23.37 34.32
N ARG A 95 23.10 22.09 34.43
CA ARG A 95 23.01 21.31 35.66
C ARG A 95 24.39 20.88 36.16
N ALA A 96 24.46 20.48 37.43
CA ALA A 96 25.72 20.10 38.08
C ALA A 96 26.37 18.84 37.47
N ASP A 97 25.57 17.94 36.90
CA ASP A 97 26.04 16.76 36.14
C ASP A 97 26.53 17.11 34.72
N GLY A 98 26.47 18.38 34.32
CA GLY A 98 26.85 18.86 32.99
C GLY A 98 25.73 18.77 31.95
N SER A 99 24.56 18.22 32.29
CA SER A 99 23.41 18.23 31.38
C SER A 99 22.81 19.64 31.24
N VAL A 100 22.18 19.92 30.10
CA VAL A 100 21.61 21.23 29.77
C VAL A 100 20.12 21.08 29.55
N TYR A 101 19.32 21.64 30.46
CA TYR A 101 17.88 21.75 30.33
C TYR A 101 17.53 23.10 29.68
N THR A 102 16.62 23.12 28.71
CA THR A 102 16.08 24.35 28.11
C THR A 102 14.56 24.25 28.04
N GLU A 103 13.85 25.25 28.56
CA GLU A 103 12.39 25.41 28.45
C GLU A 103 12.09 26.57 27.51
N TRP A 104 11.10 26.42 26.62
CA TRP A 104 10.56 27.48 25.78
C TRP A 104 9.15 27.88 26.21
N ALA A 105 8.77 29.11 25.87
CA ALA A 105 7.50 29.71 26.32
C ALA A 105 6.25 28.93 25.90
N ASN A 106 6.33 28.17 24.81
CA ASN A 106 5.23 27.32 24.32
C ASN A 106 5.08 26.01 25.11
N GLY A 107 5.91 25.76 26.12
CA GLY A 107 5.92 24.52 26.91
C GLY A 107 6.78 23.40 26.32
N THR A 108 7.49 23.65 25.22
CA THR A 108 8.54 22.74 24.73
C THR A 108 9.68 22.76 25.73
N PHE A 109 10.27 21.60 26.01
CA PHE A 109 11.55 21.56 26.71
C PHE A 109 12.49 20.53 26.13
N LYS A 110 13.78 20.73 26.40
CA LYS A 110 14.87 19.88 25.94
C LYS A 110 15.83 19.60 27.10
N LEU A 111 16.38 18.40 27.13
CA LEU A 111 17.46 18.00 28.03
C LEU A 111 18.58 17.38 27.21
N ASP A 112 19.75 18.00 27.18
CA ASP A 112 20.94 17.52 26.46
C ASP A 112 21.99 17.01 27.45
N PHE A 113 22.59 15.85 27.17
CA PHE A 113 23.66 15.27 27.98
C PHE A 113 25.03 15.47 27.30
N PRO A 114 26.13 15.55 28.08
CA PRO A 114 27.48 15.63 27.52
C PRO A 114 27.87 14.47 26.59
N THR A 115 27.23 13.31 26.76
CA THR A 115 27.43 12.13 25.89
C THR A 115 26.86 12.30 24.48
N GLY A 116 26.12 13.38 24.21
CA GLY A 116 25.42 13.60 22.95
C GLY A 116 24.01 12.99 22.90
N ILE A 117 23.58 12.32 23.97
CA ILE A 117 22.19 11.89 24.16
C ILE A 117 21.33 13.12 24.48
N GLY A 118 20.09 13.15 24.00
CA GLY A 118 19.16 14.22 24.35
C GLY A 118 17.71 13.81 24.37
N PHE A 119 16.88 14.61 25.00
CA PHE A 119 15.43 14.43 25.08
C PHE A 119 14.73 15.73 24.72
N ILE A 120 13.64 15.66 23.96
CA ILE A 120 12.78 16.80 23.62
C ILE A 120 11.34 16.39 23.91
N SER A 121 10.60 17.26 24.61
CA SER A 121 9.15 17.17 24.72
C SER A 121 8.53 18.39 24.06
N ALA A 122 7.73 18.18 23.02
CA ALA A 122 7.06 19.25 22.30
C ALA A 122 5.53 19.08 22.41
N PRO A 123 4.81 20.07 22.99
CA PRO A 123 3.36 20.02 23.04
C PRO A 123 2.76 20.13 21.63
N ILE A 124 1.64 19.45 21.40
CA ILE A 124 0.93 19.46 20.13
C ILE A 124 -0.32 20.35 20.26
N ALA A 125 -0.55 21.21 19.27
CA ALA A 125 -1.73 22.07 19.23
C ALA A 125 -2.98 21.30 18.74
N CYS A 126 -3.53 20.41 19.57
CA CYS A 126 -4.86 19.83 19.35
C CYS A 126 -5.57 19.45 20.65
N ASN A 127 -6.91 19.44 20.63
CA ASN A 127 -7.72 19.16 21.81
C ASN A 127 -7.52 17.70 22.27
N GLY A 128 -7.09 17.50 23.51
CA GLY A 128 -6.83 16.18 24.09
C GLY A 128 -5.57 15.48 23.58
N CYS A 129 -4.70 16.17 22.83
CA CYS A 129 -3.43 15.62 22.39
C CYS A 129 -2.37 15.68 23.49
N LEU A 130 -1.59 14.62 23.62
CA LEU A 130 -0.43 14.60 24.51
C LEU A 130 0.85 15.00 23.76
N PRO A 131 1.91 15.42 24.47
CA PRO A 131 3.15 15.86 23.84
C PRO A 131 3.84 14.77 23.02
N THR A 132 4.54 15.17 21.96
CA THR A 132 5.51 14.33 21.26
C THR A 132 6.80 14.32 22.05
N LEU A 133 7.32 13.13 22.35
CA LEU A 133 8.59 12.95 23.05
C LEU A 133 9.63 12.39 22.08
N VAL A 134 10.85 12.91 22.10
CA VAL A 134 11.93 12.49 21.20
C VAL A 134 13.20 12.27 22.00
N TRP A 135 13.70 11.03 22.01
CA TRP A 135 15.05 10.69 22.47
C TRP A 135 16.00 10.69 21.27
N ASN A 136 17.11 11.41 21.40
CA ASN A 136 18.16 11.49 20.39
C ASN A 136 19.41 10.79 20.92
N TYR A 137 20.05 10.00 20.07
CA TYR A 137 21.27 9.26 20.40
C TYR A 137 22.47 9.76 19.57
N PRO A 138 23.71 9.56 20.04
CA PRO A 138 24.91 10.09 19.38
C PRO A 138 25.14 9.54 17.97
N ASP A 139 24.62 8.35 17.67
CA ASP A 139 24.70 7.70 16.37
C ASP A 139 23.66 8.22 15.36
N LEU A 140 23.01 9.35 15.68
CA LEU A 140 21.93 10.00 14.93
C LEU A 140 20.61 9.23 14.90
N THR A 141 20.50 8.15 15.68
CA THR A 141 19.24 7.45 15.86
C THR A 141 18.32 8.24 16.79
N LYS A 142 17.02 8.15 16.54
CA LYS A 142 15.98 8.81 17.33
C LYS A 142 14.86 7.84 17.63
N ILE A 143 14.33 7.95 18.84
CA ILE A 143 13.05 7.35 19.23
C ILE A 143 12.04 8.48 19.35
N THR A 144 10.95 8.39 18.60
CA THR A 144 9.84 9.33 18.69
C THR A 144 8.64 8.62 19.29
N LYS A 145 8.16 9.09 20.44
CA LYS A 145 6.88 8.70 21.03
C LYS A 145 5.84 9.72 20.62
N TYR A 146 4.91 9.30 19.77
CA TYR A 146 3.96 10.18 19.09
C TYR A 146 2.51 9.81 19.45
N TRP A 147 1.71 10.82 19.82
CA TRP A 147 0.33 10.61 20.24
C TRP A 147 -0.59 10.52 19.02
N ILE A 148 -1.33 9.41 18.92
CA ILE A 148 -2.30 9.16 17.86
C ILE A 148 -3.69 9.52 18.38
N SER A 149 -4.23 10.63 17.88
CA SER A 149 -5.43 11.26 18.45
C SER A 149 -6.71 10.42 18.31
N ASN A 150 -6.90 9.74 17.18
CA ASN A 150 -8.06 8.87 16.94
C ASN A 150 -8.03 7.61 17.82
N ARG A 151 -6.86 6.99 17.99
CA ARG A 151 -6.69 5.78 18.83
C ARG A 151 -6.52 6.08 20.32
N LYS A 152 -6.21 7.33 20.68
CA LYS A 152 -5.84 7.77 22.04
C LYS A 152 -4.74 6.90 22.65
N GLU A 153 -3.72 6.61 21.86
CA GLU A 153 -2.56 5.83 22.28
C GLU A 153 -1.27 6.42 21.71
N TYR A 154 -0.14 5.93 22.21
CA TYR A 154 1.18 6.31 21.72
C TYR A 154 1.75 5.25 20.78
N ASP A 155 2.27 5.72 19.66
CA ASP A 155 3.18 4.95 18.83
C ASP A 155 4.63 5.30 19.17
N TYR A 156 5.51 4.31 19.10
CA TYR A 156 6.95 4.50 19.24
C TYR A 156 7.63 4.22 17.91
N ILE A 157 8.33 5.20 17.36
CA ILE A 157 8.96 5.11 16.04
C ILE A 157 10.48 5.15 16.23
N HIS A 158 11.16 4.15 15.71
CA HIS A 158 12.61 4.12 15.61
C HIS A 158 13.04 4.74 14.28
N GLN A 159 13.93 5.74 14.34
CA GLN A 159 14.30 6.55 13.19
C GLN A 159 15.80 6.76 13.08
N LYS A 160 16.36 6.43 11.91
CA LYS A 160 17.69 6.84 11.46
C LYS A 160 17.57 7.33 10.02
N PRO A 161 17.03 8.55 9.79
CA PRO A 161 16.59 9.01 8.48
C PRO A 161 17.64 8.95 7.37
N LEU A 162 18.89 9.32 7.68
CA LEU A 162 20.00 9.29 6.72
C LEU A 162 20.34 7.88 6.23
N ASN A 163 19.95 6.85 6.99
CA ASN A 163 20.14 5.45 6.67
C ASN A 163 18.88 4.78 6.07
N PHE A 164 17.82 5.55 5.79
CA PHE A 164 16.52 5.02 5.38
C PHE A 164 15.89 4.09 6.42
N GLU A 165 16.04 4.39 7.70
CA GLU A 165 15.38 3.64 8.77
C GLU A 165 14.30 4.53 9.40
N ASN A 166 13.04 4.11 9.27
CA ASN A 166 11.90 4.72 9.93
C ASN A 166 10.83 3.65 10.09
N TYR A 167 10.67 3.11 11.30
CA TYR A 167 9.74 2.01 11.53
C TYR A 167 9.09 2.07 12.91
N LEU A 168 7.84 1.63 12.96
CA LEU A 168 7.06 1.48 14.19
C LEU A 168 7.63 0.32 15.02
N LEU A 169 7.84 0.56 16.31
CA LEU A 169 8.11 -0.47 17.30
C LEU A 169 6.77 -1.08 17.72
N VAL A 170 6.46 -2.25 17.18
CA VAL A 170 5.14 -2.89 17.36
C VAL A 170 4.96 -3.44 18.76
N SER A 171 3.80 -3.15 19.36
CA SER A 171 3.37 -3.77 20.60
C SER A 171 2.90 -5.21 20.37
N GLU A 172 3.74 -6.19 20.72
CA GLU A 172 3.40 -7.61 20.58
C GLU A 172 2.22 -8.04 21.48
N THR A 173 1.90 -7.29 22.54
CA THR A 173 0.70 -7.54 23.34
C THR A 173 -0.58 -7.21 22.58
N LYS A 174 -0.52 -6.27 21.64
CA LYS A 174 -1.64 -5.84 20.79
C LYS A 174 -1.73 -6.64 19.48
N PHE A 175 -0.61 -6.82 18.79
CA PHE A 175 -0.57 -7.42 17.45
C PHE A 175 -0.05 -8.86 17.41
N GLY A 176 0.37 -9.40 18.57
CA GLY A 176 0.99 -10.72 18.66
C GLY A 176 2.45 -10.72 18.19
N LYS A 177 3.05 -11.90 18.16
CA LYS A 177 4.41 -12.12 17.64
C LYS A 177 4.42 -12.06 16.10
N PRO A 178 5.58 -11.76 15.48
CA PRO A 178 5.76 -11.84 14.04
C PRO A 178 5.26 -13.18 13.47
N LYS A 179 4.48 -13.12 12.40
CA LYS A 179 3.95 -14.27 11.64
C LYS A 179 4.86 -14.66 10.48
N LEU A 180 5.49 -13.67 9.86
CA LEU A 180 6.43 -13.85 8.76
C LEU A 180 7.45 -12.71 8.81
N GLU A 181 8.72 -13.05 8.66
CA GLU A 181 9.79 -12.09 8.36
C GLU A 181 10.23 -12.29 6.92
N PHE A 182 10.08 -11.26 6.09
CA PHE A 182 10.36 -11.33 4.67
C PHE A 182 11.20 -10.12 4.23
N ALA A 183 12.50 -10.35 4.12
CA ALA A 183 13.52 -9.30 4.03
C ALA A 183 13.36 -8.26 5.16
N ASN A 184 13.05 -7.01 4.82
CA ASN A 184 12.88 -5.93 5.77
C ASN A 184 11.44 -5.79 6.29
N TYR A 185 10.49 -6.60 5.81
CA TYR A 185 9.09 -6.53 6.19
C TYR A 185 8.75 -7.59 7.23
N ILE A 186 8.09 -7.18 8.30
CA ILE A 186 7.73 -8.05 9.42
C ILE A 186 6.22 -8.04 9.57
N PHE A 187 5.58 -9.16 9.31
CA PHE A 187 4.13 -9.27 9.30
C PHE A 187 3.59 -9.63 10.68
N TYR A 188 2.60 -8.87 11.15
CA TYR A 188 1.90 -9.09 12.42
C TYR A 188 0.41 -9.20 12.15
N GLY A 189 -0.26 -10.21 12.74
CA GLY A 189 -1.67 -10.47 12.45
C GLY A 189 -2.22 -11.68 13.18
N SER A 190 -3.51 -11.96 12.95
CA SER A 190 -4.18 -13.17 13.45
C SER A 190 -3.79 -14.43 12.66
N GLU A 191 -4.19 -15.61 13.14
CA GLU A 191 -4.00 -16.89 12.43
C GLU A 191 -4.78 -16.98 11.10
N LYS A 192 -5.76 -16.11 10.86
CA LYS A 192 -6.51 -16.11 9.59
C LYS A 192 -5.62 -15.80 8.38
N TRP A 193 -4.49 -15.14 8.62
CA TRP A 193 -3.51 -14.76 7.61
C TRP A 193 -2.48 -15.85 7.31
N THR A 194 -2.50 -16.98 8.01
CA THR A 194 -1.42 -17.98 7.92
C THR A 194 -1.22 -18.51 6.50
N GLU A 195 -2.28 -18.92 5.80
CA GLU A 195 -2.15 -19.41 4.42
C GLU A 195 -1.80 -18.30 3.42
N TYR A 196 -2.34 -17.10 3.61
CA TYR A 196 -1.97 -15.91 2.83
C TYR A 196 -0.46 -15.66 2.91
N LEU A 197 0.07 -15.60 4.14
CA LEU A 197 1.47 -15.27 4.40
C LEU A 197 2.42 -16.36 3.91
N ARG A 198 2.02 -17.63 4.02
CA ARG A 198 2.79 -18.74 3.45
C ARG A 198 2.97 -18.57 1.95
N VAL A 199 1.88 -18.35 1.20
CA VAL A 199 1.96 -18.16 -0.26
C VAL A 199 2.64 -16.85 -0.64
N PHE A 200 2.40 -15.79 0.11
CA PHE A 200 3.09 -14.51 -0.07
C PHE A 200 4.60 -14.72 0.03
N GLY A 201 5.09 -15.38 1.08
CA GLY A 201 6.52 -15.69 1.25
C GLY A 201 7.13 -16.53 0.11
N ASP A 202 6.36 -17.48 -0.43
CA ASP A 202 6.83 -18.39 -1.49
C ASP A 202 6.78 -17.77 -2.91
N SER A 203 5.75 -16.96 -3.18
CA SER A 203 5.38 -16.56 -4.55
C SER A 203 5.66 -15.09 -4.86
N PHE A 204 5.85 -14.26 -3.84
CA PHE A 204 6.00 -12.83 -4.03
C PHE A 204 7.39 -12.47 -4.59
N LYS A 205 7.42 -11.69 -5.69
CA LYS A 205 8.63 -11.33 -6.42
C LYS A 205 9.35 -10.13 -5.77
N LEU A 206 9.77 -10.31 -4.52
CA LEU A 206 10.33 -9.25 -3.70
C LEU A 206 11.63 -8.66 -4.24
N LYS A 207 12.58 -9.52 -4.65
CA LYS A 207 13.88 -9.08 -5.18
C LYS A 207 13.72 -8.25 -6.46
N PRO A 208 12.98 -8.71 -7.48
CA PRO A 208 12.69 -7.88 -8.65
C PRO A 208 12.01 -6.56 -8.31
N PHE A 209 11.07 -6.56 -7.36
CA PHE A 209 10.39 -5.35 -6.92
C PHE A 209 11.36 -4.33 -6.33
N PHE A 210 12.17 -4.67 -5.32
CA PHE A 210 13.11 -3.71 -4.73
C PHE A 210 14.21 -3.28 -5.69
N GLN A 211 14.66 -4.18 -6.56
CA GLN A 211 15.61 -3.81 -7.61
C GLN A 211 15.01 -2.75 -8.53
N PHE A 212 13.75 -2.92 -8.95
CA PHE A 212 13.04 -1.97 -9.78
C PHE A 212 12.81 -0.63 -9.06
N MET A 213 12.31 -0.66 -7.81
CA MET A 213 12.07 0.56 -7.04
C MET A 213 13.35 1.38 -6.84
N LYS A 214 14.47 0.70 -6.60
CA LYS A 214 15.78 1.34 -6.45
C LYS A 214 16.36 1.82 -7.77
N SER A 215 16.25 1.04 -8.86
CA SER A 215 16.86 1.38 -10.15
C SER A 215 16.13 2.48 -10.89
N GLU A 216 14.79 2.48 -10.82
CA GLU A 216 13.95 3.46 -11.52
C GLU A 216 13.69 4.68 -10.65
N PHE A 217 13.34 4.51 -9.38
CA PHE A 217 12.83 5.63 -8.58
C PHE A 217 13.76 6.04 -7.42
N GLN A 218 14.90 5.36 -7.26
CA GLN A 218 15.82 5.57 -6.13
C GLN A 218 15.15 5.41 -4.76
N LEU A 219 14.10 4.58 -4.72
CA LEU A 219 13.31 4.32 -3.53
C LEU A 219 13.84 3.07 -2.81
N GLU A 220 14.20 3.23 -1.54
CA GLU A 220 14.75 2.17 -0.69
C GLU A 220 14.34 2.41 0.76
N ASN A 221 14.22 1.31 1.50
CA ASN A 221 14.04 1.33 2.95
C ASN A 221 14.82 0.19 3.60
N ARG A 222 15.65 0.54 4.57
CA ARG A 222 16.56 -0.37 5.26
C ARG A 222 16.09 -0.71 6.68
N GLY A 223 15.04 -0.02 7.16
CA GLY A 223 14.41 -0.31 8.43
C GLY A 223 13.60 -1.60 8.42
N LYS A 224 13.32 -2.13 9.62
CA LYS A 224 12.43 -3.29 9.82
C LYS A 224 10.98 -2.84 9.81
N ILE A 225 10.33 -2.85 8.66
CA ILE A 225 8.99 -2.30 8.47
C ILE A 225 7.91 -3.28 8.93
N PRO A 226 7.12 -2.93 9.94
CA PRO A 226 5.99 -3.75 10.29
C PRO A 226 4.87 -3.63 9.26
N VAL A 227 4.31 -4.78 8.92
CA VAL A 227 3.08 -4.94 8.15
C VAL A 227 2.01 -5.43 9.11
N LEU A 228 1.06 -4.56 9.43
CA LEU A 228 -0.02 -4.81 10.39
C LEU A 228 -1.24 -5.33 9.63
N LEU A 229 -1.65 -6.56 9.94
CA LEU A 229 -2.71 -7.27 9.24
C LEU A 229 -3.98 -7.26 10.09
N PHE A 230 -5.04 -6.65 9.55
CA PHE A 230 -6.32 -6.51 10.22
C PHE A 230 -7.35 -7.49 9.65
N ASP A 231 -8.08 -8.14 10.54
CA ASP A 231 -9.09 -9.12 10.12
C ASP A 231 -10.30 -8.47 9.44
N LYS A 232 -10.66 -7.25 9.88
CA LYS A 232 -11.87 -6.51 9.46
C LYS A 232 -11.54 -5.10 9.00
N TYR A 233 -12.36 -4.59 8.09
CA TYR A 233 -12.21 -3.24 7.52
C TYR A 233 -12.40 -2.14 8.56
N GLU A 234 -13.31 -2.35 9.51
CA GLU A 234 -13.59 -1.40 10.57
C GLU A 234 -12.39 -1.22 11.51
N ASP A 235 -11.66 -2.30 11.79
CA ASP A 235 -10.49 -2.28 12.69
C ASP A 235 -9.33 -1.48 12.06
N ILE A 236 -9.05 -1.69 10.77
CA ILE A 236 -8.02 -0.92 10.05
C ILE A 236 -8.43 0.56 9.92
N LYS A 237 -9.71 0.85 9.65
CA LYS A 237 -10.23 2.21 9.59
C LYS A 237 -10.09 2.93 10.93
N GLU A 238 -10.43 2.27 12.04
CA GLU A 238 -10.24 2.82 13.38
C GLU A 238 -8.76 3.08 13.67
N TYR A 239 -7.89 2.14 13.26
CA TYR A 239 -6.45 2.25 13.46
C TYR A 239 -5.84 3.45 12.73
N ILE A 240 -6.14 3.61 11.44
CA ILE A 240 -5.66 4.69 10.58
C ILE A 240 -6.33 6.02 10.94
N GLY A 241 -7.60 5.99 11.34
CA GLY A 241 -8.38 7.19 11.66
C GLY A 241 -8.98 7.89 10.44
N ALA A 242 -8.97 7.23 9.27
CA ALA A 242 -9.52 7.75 8.02
C ALA A 242 -10.22 6.65 7.24
N ASP A 243 -11.21 7.05 6.44
CA ASP A 243 -11.76 6.16 5.40
C ASP A 243 -10.69 5.87 4.35
N ILE A 244 -10.50 4.59 4.03
CA ILE A 244 -9.59 4.16 2.97
C ILE A 244 -10.38 4.17 1.65
N PRO A 245 -10.02 5.02 0.66
CA PRO A 245 -10.66 5.01 -0.64
C PRO A 245 -10.61 3.62 -1.27
N GLY A 246 -11.74 3.13 -1.81
CA GLY A 246 -11.84 1.78 -2.42
C GLY A 246 -12.61 0.75 -1.59
N GLY A 247 -12.81 0.97 -0.28
CA GLY A 247 -13.70 0.14 0.55
C GLY A 247 -13.26 -1.32 0.75
N SER A 248 -14.12 -2.07 1.46
CA SER A 248 -13.84 -3.30 2.23
C SER A 248 -13.20 -4.51 1.54
N GLU A 249 -12.95 -4.51 0.23
CA GLU A 249 -12.54 -5.75 -0.45
C GLU A 249 -11.05 -6.03 -0.30
N GLU A 250 -10.16 -5.04 -0.45
CA GLU A 250 -8.70 -5.23 -0.36
C GLU A 250 -8.00 -3.91 0.03
N GLY A 251 -8.40 -3.31 1.17
CA GLY A 251 -7.89 -2.02 1.63
C GLY A 251 -6.50 -2.10 2.29
N GLY A 252 -5.65 -1.10 2.02
CA GLY A 252 -4.34 -0.95 2.62
C GLY A 252 -4.00 0.51 2.94
N PHE A 253 -2.94 0.71 3.71
CA PHE A 253 -2.33 2.01 3.92
C PHE A 253 -0.83 1.88 4.17
N GLY A 254 -0.03 2.45 3.28
CA GLY A 254 1.41 2.56 3.37
C GLY A 254 1.79 3.83 4.10
N GLY A 255 1.83 3.78 5.43
CA GLY A 255 2.34 4.88 6.25
C GLY A 255 3.86 4.97 6.22
N ARG A 256 4.40 6.05 6.79
CA ARG A 256 5.85 6.28 6.86
C ARG A 256 6.59 5.25 7.70
N ASP A 257 5.98 4.77 8.78
CA ASP A 257 6.57 3.88 9.78
C ASP A 257 6.06 2.43 9.73
N SER A 258 4.97 2.18 9.01
CA SER A 258 4.30 0.89 8.96
C SER A 258 3.42 0.78 7.72
N ILE A 259 3.12 -0.46 7.31
CA ILE A 259 2.09 -0.76 6.32
C ILE A 259 0.93 -1.43 7.04
N SER A 260 -0.30 -1.07 6.73
CA SER A 260 -1.50 -1.75 7.23
C SER A 260 -2.25 -2.39 6.07
N LEU A 261 -2.73 -3.63 6.24
CA LEU A 261 -3.50 -4.36 5.23
C LEU A 261 -4.76 -4.99 5.82
N CYS A 262 -5.77 -5.15 4.96
CA CYS A 262 -7.06 -5.78 5.25
C CYS A 262 -7.48 -6.68 4.05
N CYS A 263 -8.38 -7.66 4.19
CA CYS A 263 -9.10 -8.09 5.39
C CYS A 263 -8.95 -9.59 5.62
N GLY A 264 -8.37 -9.97 6.77
CA GLY A 264 -8.03 -11.35 7.10
C GLY A 264 -9.20 -12.32 7.10
N GLU A 265 -10.42 -11.85 7.40
CA GLU A 265 -11.62 -12.70 7.37
C GLU A 265 -12.04 -13.16 5.96
N LYS A 266 -11.57 -12.45 4.93
CA LYS A 266 -11.80 -12.80 3.52
C LYS A 266 -10.69 -13.69 2.95
N MET A 267 -9.62 -13.92 3.72
CA MET A 267 -8.49 -14.72 3.26
C MET A 267 -8.88 -16.20 3.19
N PRO A 268 -8.55 -16.90 2.09
CA PRO A 268 -8.83 -18.32 1.94
C PRO A 268 -8.31 -19.14 3.12
N GLN A 269 -9.15 -20.04 3.62
CA GLN A 269 -8.77 -21.04 4.61
C GLN A 269 -8.57 -22.38 3.90
N SER A 270 -7.67 -23.23 4.43
CA SER A 270 -7.47 -24.56 3.86
C SER A 270 -8.75 -25.39 3.96
N SER A 271 -9.19 -25.93 2.83
CA SER A 271 -10.33 -26.85 2.72
C SER A 271 -9.90 -28.32 2.79
N GLY A 272 -8.59 -28.59 2.78
CA GLY A 272 -8.03 -29.94 2.68
C GLY A 272 -8.02 -30.50 1.25
N ASN A 273 -8.51 -29.76 0.25
CA ASN A 273 -8.36 -30.11 -1.17
C ASN A 273 -7.20 -29.29 -1.76
N PRO A 274 -6.08 -29.93 -2.14
CA PRO A 274 -4.90 -29.20 -2.62
C PRO A 274 -5.11 -28.39 -3.90
N GLU A 275 -5.98 -28.84 -4.81
CA GLU A 275 -6.26 -28.13 -6.07
C GLU A 275 -7.08 -26.86 -5.81
N PHE A 276 -8.12 -26.98 -4.98
CA PHE A 276 -8.95 -25.86 -4.57
C PHE A 276 -8.16 -24.84 -3.75
N ASP A 277 -7.42 -25.30 -2.74
CA ASP A 277 -6.65 -24.44 -1.84
C ASP A 277 -5.58 -23.66 -2.63
N ALA A 278 -4.89 -24.32 -3.57
CA ALA A 278 -3.92 -23.65 -4.44
C ALA A 278 -4.56 -22.60 -5.34
N ASP A 279 -5.74 -22.86 -5.92
CA ASP A 279 -6.46 -21.88 -6.73
C ASP A 279 -6.96 -20.69 -5.91
N ALA A 280 -7.56 -20.95 -4.74
CA ALA A 280 -8.05 -19.90 -3.85
C ALA A 280 -6.91 -18.94 -3.47
N LEU A 281 -5.71 -19.47 -3.22
CA LEU A 281 -4.52 -18.66 -2.93
C LEU A 281 -3.98 -17.89 -4.15
N ARG A 282 -4.04 -18.47 -5.36
CA ARG A 282 -3.70 -17.75 -6.62
C ARG A 282 -4.67 -16.62 -6.96
N ARG A 283 -5.92 -16.73 -6.50
CA ARG A 283 -6.94 -15.71 -6.70
C ARG A 283 -6.74 -14.49 -5.82
N VAL A 284 -6.06 -14.64 -4.68
CA VAL A 284 -5.76 -13.52 -3.78
C VAL A 284 -4.93 -12.44 -4.47
N HIS A 285 -5.35 -11.19 -4.31
CA HIS A 285 -4.62 -10.04 -4.82
C HIS A 285 -3.47 -9.66 -3.89
N PHE A 286 -2.24 -9.94 -4.33
CA PHE A 286 -1.03 -9.42 -3.67
C PHE A 286 -0.67 -7.99 -4.11
N GLY A 287 -1.43 -7.39 -5.04
CA GLY A 287 -1.14 -6.06 -5.59
C GLY A 287 -1.21 -4.94 -4.56
N VAL A 288 -2.14 -5.04 -3.60
CA VAL A 288 -2.25 -4.07 -2.49
C VAL A 288 -0.93 -3.90 -1.75
N PHE A 289 -0.21 -4.99 -1.47
CA PHE A 289 1.08 -4.85 -0.81
C PHE A 289 2.10 -4.10 -1.68
N TYR A 290 2.16 -4.35 -3.00
CA TYR A 290 3.03 -3.56 -3.89
C TYR A 290 2.66 -2.08 -3.84
N HIS A 291 1.37 -1.77 -3.89
CA HIS A 291 0.83 -0.43 -3.85
C HIS A 291 1.23 0.28 -2.54
N GLU A 292 0.95 -0.31 -1.38
CA GLU A 292 1.27 0.31 -0.09
C GLU A 292 2.77 0.34 0.22
N ALA A 293 3.54 -0.63 -0.29
CA ALA A 293 4.99 -0.59 -0.18
C ALA A 293 5.58 0.59 -0.96
N VAL A 294 5.00 0.99 -2.09
CA VAL A 294 5.42 2.20 -2.82
C VAL A 294 5.19 3.45 -1.96
N HIS A 295 3.98 3.62 -1.42
CA HIS A 295 3.67 4.75 -0.51
C HIS A 295 4.63 4.85 0.67
N ASN A 296 4.93 3.71 1.32
CA ASN A 296 5.91 3.66 2.41
C ASN A 296 7.31 4.11 1.95
N LEU A 297 7.79 3.58 0.82
CA LEU A 297 9.10 3.91 0.28
C LEU A 297 9.19 5.39 -0.12
N GLU A 298 8.13 5.97 -0.69
CA GLU A 298 8.07 7.39 -1.05
C GLU A 298 8.19 8.29 0.18
N GLN A 299 7.43 8.00 1.24
CA GLN A 299 7.45 8.79 2.47
C GLN A 299 8.81 8.72 3.18
N ILE A 300 9.48 7.57 3.14
CA ILE A 300 10.81 7.40 3.74
C ILE A 300 11.89 8.10 2.91
N SER A 301 11.77 8.06 1.59
CA SER A 301 12.64 8.83 0.70
C SER A 301 12.50 10.34 0.96
N CYS A 302 11.27 10.86 1.05
CA CYS A 302 11.04 12.26 1.42
C CYS A 302 11.64 12.61 2.79
N LEU A 303 11.46 11.76 3.80
CA LEU A 303 12.06 11.97 5.12
C LEU A 303 13.58 12.09 5.04
N LYS A 304 14.25 11.21 4.28
CA LYS A 304 15.69 11.27 4.09
C LYS A 304 16.09 12.59 3.42
N ILE A 305 15.43 12.96 2.33
CA ILE A 305 15.72 14.20 1.58
C ILE A 305 15.60 15.43 2.48
N GLN A 306 14.54 15.51 3.28
CA GLN A 306 14.33 16.60 4.24
C GLN A 306 15.41 16.61 5.32
N SER A 307 15.85 15.44 5.78
CA SER A 307 16.93 15.30 6.77
C SER A 307 18.30 15.70 6.22
N GLU A 308 18.61 15.35 4.97
CA GLU A 308 19.87 15.71 4.31
C GLU A 308 19.97 17.20 4.00
N THR A 309 18.86 17.81 3.61
CA THR A 309 18.82 19.23 3.21
C THR A 309 18.56 20.17 4.38
N GLY A 310 18.04 19.66 5.51
CA GLY A 310 17.55 20.46 6.63
C GLY A 310 16.31 21.30 6.29
N LYS A 311 15.69 21.08 5.13
CA LYS A 311 14.53 21.83 4.66
C LYS A 311 13.28 21.00 4.90
N ILE A 312 12.45 21.46 5.84
CA ILE A 312 11.13 20.89 6.11
C ILE A 312 10.10 21.88 5.54
N PRO A 313 9.19 21.44 4.65
CA PRO A 313 8.18 22.32 4.10
C PRO A 313 7.30 22.90 5.20
N SER A 314 6.87 24.15 5.06
CA SER A 314 6.04 24.83 6.07
C SER A 314 4.59 24.34 6.09
N ALA A 315 4.18 23.57 5.09
CA ALA A 315 2.88 22.92 4.99
C ALA A 315 3.03 21.62 4.19
N ASP A 316 2.24 20.60 4.55
CA ASP A 316 2.17 19.36 3.78
C ASP A 316 1.53 19.61 2.42
N ILE A 317 2.22 19.17 1.36
CA ILE A 317 1.68 19.16 0.01
C ILE A 317 0.98 17.82 -0.19
N SER A 318 -0.35 17.84 -0.31
CA SER A 318 -1.09 16.67 -0.76
C SER A 318 -0.98 16.57 -2.28
N ASP A 319 -0.45 15.45 -2.77
CA ASP A 319 -0.23 15.25 -4.21
C ASP A 319 -0.83 13.92 -4.73
N PRO A 320 -2.16 13.71 -4.60
CA PRO A 320 -2.76 12.39 -4.78
C PRO A 320 -2.55 11.80 -6.17
N TRP A 321 -2.53 12.64 -7.22
CA TRP A 321 -2.35 12.16 -8.60
C TRP A 321 -1.02 11.44 -8.79
N PHE A 322 0.03 11.88 -8.09
CA PHE A 322 1.37 11.30 -8.19
C PHE A 322 1.54 10.15 -7.21
N GLU A 323 1.16 10.34 -5.95
CA GLU A 323 1.22 9.30 -4.90
C GLU A 323 0.47 8.05 -5.35
N GLU A 324 -0.81 8.19 -5.69
CA GLU A 324 -1.61 7.07 -6.20
C GLU A 324 -1.19 6.67 -7.61
N GLY A 325 -0.75 7.62 -8.42
CA GLY A 325 -0.30 7.36 -9.79
C GLY A 325 0.89 6.42 -9.84
N LEU A 326 1.90 6.68 -9.02
CA LEU A 326 3.12 5.88 -8.96
C LEU A 326 2.83 4.51 -8.35
N ALA A 327 2.09 4.45 -7.24
CA ALA A 327 1.73 3.20 -6.59
C ALA A 327 0.96 2.26 -7.55
N ASN A 328 -0.06 2.77 -8.26
CA ASN A 328 -0.82 1.99 -9.25
C ASN A 328 0.01 1.62 -10.50
N TYR A 329 0.89 2.51 -10.96
CA TYR A 329 1.78 2.22 -12.10
C TYR A 329 2.75 1.08 -11.79
N VAL A 330 3.34 1.11 -10.59
CA VAL A 330 4.25 0.07 -10.11
C VAL A 330 3.50 -1.24 -9.89
N GLU A 331 2.34 -1.19 -9.21
CA GLU A 331 1.49 -2.36 -9.01
C GLU A 331 1.17 -3.05 -10.33
N ALA A 332 0.76 -2.30 -11.36
CA ALA A 332 0.45 -2.83 -12.68
C ALA A 332 1.64 -3.48 -13.40
N LYS A 333 2.89 -3.16 -13.02
CA LYS A 333 4.10 -3.81 -13.54
C LYS A 333 4.31 -5.20 -12.94
N PHE A 334 3.92 -5.41 -11.69
CA PHE A 334 4.10 -6.69 -10.99
C PHE A 334 2.83 -7.52 -10.93
N TYR A 335 1.68 -6.91 -11.21
CA TYR A 335 0.37 -7.53 -11.13
C TYR A 335 -0.49 -7.17 -12.35
N GLU A 336 -0.47 -8.04 -13.36
CA GLU A 336 -1.05 -7.78 -14.69
C GLU A 336 -2.54 -7.42 -14.66
N ARG A 337 -3.32 -7.99 -13.71
CA ARG A 337 -4.75 -7.69 -13.58
C ARG A 337 -4.99 -6.19 -13.35
N LYS A 338 -4.09 -5.53 -12.60
CA LYS A 338 -4.22 -4.11 -12.28
C LYS A 338 -4.15 -3.22 -13.51
N ARG A 339 -3.32 -3.60 -14.50
CA ARG A 339 -3.23 -2.87 -15.77
C ARG A 339 -4.57 -2.79 -16.48
N PHE A 340 -5.34 -3.88 -16.50
CA PHE A 340 -6.66 -3.88 -17.10
C PHE A 340 -7.60 -2.90 -16.38
N HIS A 341 -7.65 -2.96 -15.04
CA HIS A 341 -8.53 -2.09 -14.24
C HIS A 341 -8.24 -0.60 -14.48
N ILE A 342 -6.96 -0.20 -14.46
CA ILE A 342 -6.55 1.18 -14.76
C ILE A 342 -7.09 1.65 -16.12
N TYR A 343 -6.90 0.85 -17.16
CA TYR A 343 -7.32 1.23 -18.51
C TYR A 343 -8.84 1.24 -18.67
N ASN A 344 -9.54 0.27 -18.09
CA ASN A 344 -11.00 0.18 -18.11
C ASN A 344 -11.64 1.37 -17.38
N ASP A 345 -11.11 1.73 -16.21
CA ASP A 345 -11.65 2.82 -15.40
C ASP A 345 -11.34 4.17 -16.03
N ALA A 346 -10.15 4.34 -16.61
CA ALA A 346 -9.82 5.52 -17.41
C ALA A 346 -10.75 5.67 -18.63
N GLU A 347 -11.01 4.59 -19.39
CA GLU A 347 -11.95 4.64 -20.53
C GLU A 347 -13.36 5.06 -20.07
N LYS A 348 -13.82 4.51 -18.95
CA LYS A 348 -15.11 4.87 -18.35
C LYS A 348 -15.16 6.36 -18.00
N LEU A 349 -14.14 6.89 -17.32
CA LEU A 349 -14.07 8.31 -16.96
C LEU A 349 -14.04 9.23 -18.18
N ILE A 350 -13.34 8.84 -19.26
CA ILE A 350 -13.29 9.58 -20.52
C ILE A 350 -14.66 9.60 -21.19
N ARG A 351 -15.31 8.44 -21.31
CA ARG A 351 -16.65 8.31 -21.88
C ARG A 351 -17.69 9.12 -21.10
N GLU A 352 -17.55 9.20 -19.78
CA GLU A 352 -18.41 9.99 -18.89
C GLU A 352 -18.01 11.49 -18.83
N ASN A 353 -16.96 11.91 -19.56
CA ASN A 353 -16.44 13.28 -19.56
C ASN A 353 -16.10 13.80 -18.14
N LYS A 354 -15.58 12.92 -17.28
CA LYS A 354 -15.15 13.21 -15.90
C LYS A 354 -13.64 13.47 -15.77
N VAL A 355 -12.88 13.23 -16.83
CA VAL A 355 -11.42 13.44 -16.80
C VAL A 355 -11.09 14.93 -16.68
N PRO A 356 -10.17 15.32 -15.78
CA PRO A 356 -9.67 16.68 -15.67
C PRO A 356 -9.12 17.22 -17.00
N LYS A 357 -9.46 18.48 -17.33
CA LYS A 357 -9.03 19.12 -18.59
C LYS A 357 -7.75 19.94 -18.43
N THR A 358 -7.42 20.30 -17.20
CA THR A 358 -6.18 20.99 -16.83
C THR A 358 -5.53 20.29 -15.65
N PHE A 359 -4.22 20.41 -15.53
CA PHE A 359 -3.45 19.89 -14.41
C PHE A 359 -3.91 20.49 -13.08
N LYS A 360 -4.28 21.78 -13.08
CA LYS A 360 -4.90 22.39 -11.89
C LYS A 360 -6.18 21.65 -11.47
N SER A 361 -7.07 21.35 -12.43
CA SER A 361 -8.28 20.59 -12.12
C SER A 361 -7.99 19.17 -11.64
N LEU A 362 -6.86 18.57 -12.07
CA LEU A 362 -6.39 17.27 -11.55
C LEU A 362 -5.91 17.37 -10.09
N LEU A 363 -5.26 18.46 -9.70
CA LEU A 363 -4.91 18.69 -8.29
C LEU A 363 -6.15 18.96 -7.44
N ASP A 364 -7.10 19.74 -7.96
CA ASP A 364 -8.31 20.16 -7.24
C ASP A 364 -9.29 18.99 -6.98
N VAL A 365 -9.25 17.90 -7.78
CA VAL A 365 -10.11 16.73 -7.55
C VAL A 365 -9.70 15.94 -6.31
N LYS A 366 -8.43 16.03 -5.87
CA LYS A 366 -7.88 15.19 -4.79
C LYS A 366 -8.24 13.72 -5.03
N PHE A 367 -8.79 13.01 -4.05
CA PHE A 367 -9.21 11.61 -4.15
C PHE A 367 -10.60 11.37 -4.77
N LYS A 368 -11.27 12.40 -5.31
CA LYS A 368 -12.64 12.26 -5.85
C LYS A 368 -12.69 11.35 -7.07
N ASP A 369 -13.79 10.59 -7.17
CA ASP A 369 -14.11 9.70 -8.29
C ASP A 369 -13.00 8.71 -8.67
N LEU A 370 -12.07 8.43 -7.74
CA LEU A 370 -10.88 7.60 -7.96
C LEU A 370 -10.02 8.08 -9.15
N ILE A 371 -10.10 9.36 -9.50
CA ILE A 371 -9.35 9.95 -10.62
C ILE A 371 -7.83 9.75 -10.46
N PRO A 372 -7.21 9.98 -9.28
CA PRO A 372 -5.79 9.70 -9.10
C PRO A 372 -5.38 8.26 -9.41
N TYR A 373 -6.23 7.29 -9.05
CA TYR A 373 -5.96 5.86 -9.23
C TYR A 373 -6.04 5.42 -10.70
N SER A 374 -6.82 6.13 -11.52
CA SER A 374 -7.06 5.75 -12.93
C SER A 374 -6.27 6.62 -13.92
N ILE A 375 -6.17 7.93 -13.65
CA ILE A 375 -5.50 8.90 -14.53
C ILE A 375 -4.04 9.10 -14.10
N GLY A 376 -3.76 9.17 -12.80
CA GLY A 376 -2.40 9.27 -12.26
C GLY A 376 -1.40 8.26 -12.85
N PRO A 377 -1.69 6.95 -12.88
CA PRO A 377 -0.74 5.98 -13.44
C PRO A 377 -0.50 6.15 -14.94
N LEU A 378 -1.45 6.72 -15.69
CA LEU A 378 -1.25 7.05 -17.12
C LEU A 378 -0.25 8.19 -17.28
N LEU A 379 -0.33 9.21 -16.42
CA LEU A 379 0.62 10.32 -16.41
C LEU A 379 2.00 9.85 -15.98
N VAL A 380 2.10 9.08 -14.88
CA VAL A 380 3.38 8.54 -14.41
C VAL A 380 4.01 7.66 -15.48
N LYS A 381 3.24 6.77 -16.13
CA LYS A 381 3.72 5.97 -17.25
C LYS A 381 4.24 6.85 -18.39
N HIS A 382 3.49 7.86 -18.80
CA HIS A 382 3.89 8.76 -19.88
C HIS A 382 5.19 9.50 -19.53
N ILE A 383 5.30 10.04 -18.31
CA ILE A 383 6.48 10.76 -17.84
C ILE A 383 7.69 9.81 -17.84
N HIS A 384 7.55 8.65 -17.21
CA HIS A 384 8.62 7.66 -17.08
C HIS A 384 9.14 7.20 -18.44
N GLU A 385 8.25 6.92 -19.40
CA GLU A 385 8.64 6.38 -20.71
C GLU A 385 9.07 7.46 -21.72
N THR A 386 8.69 8.73 -21.54
CA THR A 386 9.01 9.82 -22.49
C THR A 386 10.17 10.69 -22.02
N TYR A 387 10.20 11.02 -20.72
CA TYR A 387 11.19 11.92 -20.11
C TYR A 387 12.23 11.16 -19.27
N GLY A 388 12.03 9.85 -19.09
CA GLY A 388 12.93 9.00 -18.32
C GLY A 388 12.64 9.02 -16.83
N LYS A 389 13.33 8.13 -16.13
CA LYS A 389 13.18 7.92 -14.69
C LYS A 389 13.66 9.11 -13.86
N GLU A 390 14.63 9.87 -14.38
CA GLU A 390 15.18 11.07 -13.74
C GLU A 390 14.11 12.14 -13.55
N ALA A 391 13.13 12.25 -14.44
CA ALA A 391 12.01 13.18 -14.31
C ALA A 391 11.10 12.82 -13.11
N ILE A 392 10.81 11.53 -12.90
CA ILE A 392 10.03 11.06 -11.75
C ILE A 392 10.79 11.34 -10.44
N VAL A 393 12.07 11.00 -10.39
CA VAL A 393 12.92 11.25 -9.21
C VAL A 393 13.04 12.74 -8.91
N SER A 394 13.23 13.57 -9.94
CA SER A 394 13.33 15.03 -9.77
C SER A 394 12.01 15.61 -9.27
N TYR A 395 10.88 15.18 -9.84
CA TYR A 395 9.55 15.59 -9.42
C TYR A 395 9.33 15.33 -7.94
N GLN A 396 9.50 14.07 -7.52
CA GLN A 396 9.34 13.65 -6.14
C GLN A 396 10.24 14.44 -5.20
N LYS A 397 11.53 14.61 -5.55
CA LYS A 397 12.47 15.36 -4.72
C LYS A 397 12.04 16.81 -4.51
N GLU A 398 11.58 17.48 -5.56
CA GLU A 398 11.13 18.86 -5.47
C GLU A 398 9.85 19.01 -4.65
N THR A 399 8.86 18.12 -4.85
CA THR A 399 7.62 18.16 -4.07
C THR A 399 7.86 17.81 -2.60
N CYS A 400 8.75 16.85 -2.27
CA CYS A 400 9.18 16.55 -0.89
C CYS A 400 9.75 17.78 -0.16
N LEU A 401 10.34 18.74 -0.90
CA LEU A 401 10.95 19.96 -0.38
C LEU A 401 10.00 21.17 -0.38
N GLY A 402 8.73 20.97 -0.73
CA GLY A 402 7.70 22.01 -0.70
C GLY A 402 7.52 22.77 -2.02
N THR A 403 8.13 22.33 -3.12
CA THR A 403 7.85 22.91 -4.44
C THR A 403 6.44 22.52 -4.89
N ALA A 404 5.65 23.49 -5.35
CA ALA A 404 4.30 23.22 -5.82
C ALA A 404 4.28 22.21 -7.00
N PRO A 405 3.34 21.25 -7.04
CA PRO A 405 3.29 20.18 -8.05
C PRO A 405 3.43 20.65 -9.50
N ALA A 406 2.74 21.71 -9.90
CA ALA A 406 2.81 22.22 -11.27
C ALA A 406 4.22 22.72 -11.65
N LEU A 407 4.90 23.40 -10.73
CA LEU A 407 6.25 23.90 -10.95
C LEU A 407 7.27 22.75 -10.93
N ALA A 408 7.14 21.81 -9.99
CA ALA A 408 8.00 20.64 -9.91
C ALA A 408 7.93 19.79 -11.19
N LEU A 409 6.73 19.60 -11.74
CA LEU A 409 6.57 18.85 -12.99
C LEU A 409 7.19 19.58 -14.18
N GLN A 410 7.02 20.90 -14.23
CA GLN A 410 7.63 21.71 -15.28
C GLN A 410 9.17 21.70 -15.19
N ASN A 411 9.73 21.77 -13.99
CA ASN A 411 11.18 21.68 -13.78
C ASN A 411 11.72 20.31 -14.20
N ALA A 412 11.01 19.23 -13.84
CA ALA A 412 11.42 17.86 -14.12
C ALA A 412 11.35 17.49 -15.61
N THR A 413 10.38 18.05 -16.37
CA THR A 413 10.12 17.64 -17.76
C THR A 413 10.47 18.72 -18.79
N GLY A 414 10.62 19.98 -18.38
CA GLY A 414 10.75 21.13 -19.28
C GLY A 414 9.47 21.49 -20.04
N VAL A 415 8.34 20.83 -19.75
CA VAL A 415 7.07 20.97 -20.47
C VAL A 415 5.96 21.42 -19.51
N SER A 416 4.94 22.11 -20.02
CA SER A 416 3.85 22.54 -19.16
C SER A 416 3.04 21.35 -18.63
N PRO A 417 2.58 21.38 -17.36
CA PRO A 417 1.78 20.30 -16.78
C PRO A 417 0.51 19.95 -17.55
N ASP A 418 -0.17 20.95 -18.13
CA ASP A 418 -1.35 20.75 -18.98
C ASP A 418 -1.02 19.95 -20.25
N GLN A 419 0.16 20.18 -20.83
CA GLN A 419 0.61 19.46 -22.00
C GLN A 419 0.96 18.01 -21.64
N ILE A 420 1.58 17.75 -20.48
CA ILE A 420 1.82 16.40 -19.96
C ILE A 420 0.51 15.62 -19.79
N LEU A 421 -0.50 16.23 -19.16
CA LEU A 421 -1.83 15.62 -18.99
C LEU A 421 -2.44 15.26 -20.36
N LYS A 422 -2.42 16.21 -21.29
CA LYS A 422 -2.96 16.00 -22.64
C LYS A 422 -2.24 14.87 -23.38
N ASP A 423 -0.91 14.86 -23.38
CA ASP A 423 -0.11 13.86 -24.10
C ASP A 423 -0.25 12.47 -23.48
N SER A 424 -0.42 12.39 -22.16
CA SER A 424 -0.72 11.14 -21.45
C SER A 424 -2.05 10.54 -21.88
N LEU A 425 -3.10 11.37 -22.00
CA LEU A 425 -4.41 10.93 -22.48
C LEU A 425 -4.39 10.53 -23.96
N GLN A 426 -3.66 11.28 -24.80
CA GLN A 426 -3.48 10.90 -26.21
C GLN A 426 -2.74 9.57 -26.37
N ARG A 427 -1.77 9.30 -25.50
CA ARG A 427 -1.08 8.02 -25.46
C ARG A 427 -2.01 6.89 -25.05
N PHE A 428 -2.82 7.10 -24.01
CA PHE A 428 -3.83 6.15 -23.59
C PHE A 428 -4.76 5.76 -24.75
N GLU A 429 -5.29 6.73 -25.50
CA GLU A 429 -6.18 6.46 -26.65
C GLU A 429 -5.54 5.57 -27.72
N LYS A 430 -4.22 5.67 -27.92
CA LYS A 430 -3.50 4.81 -28.88
C LYS A 430 -3.29 3.39 -28.38
N GLU A 431 -3.20 3.19 -27.07
CA GLU A 431 -2.82 1.92 -26.45
C GLU A 431 -4.02 1.12 -25.92
N LYS A 432 -5.16 1.78 -25.64
CA LYS A 432 -6.26 1.20 -24.87
C LYS A 432 -6.87 -0.03 -25.53
N ASP A 433 -7.08 -0.02 -26.85
CA ASP A 433 -7.80 -1.09 -27.53
C ASP A 433 -7.05 -2.43 -27.45
N SER A 434 -5.72 -2.39 -27.40
CA SER A 434 -4.90 -3.59 -27.19
C SER A 434 -5.08 -4.18 -25.79
N VAL A 435 -5.04 -3.33 -24.76
CA VAL A 435 -5.18 -3.74 -23.36
C VAL A 435 -6.60 -4.23 -23.06
N LEU A 436 -7.61 -3.52 -23.56
CA LEU A 436 -9.02 -3.81 -23.29
C LEU A 436 -9.50 -5.06 -24.04
N ARG A 437 -9.01 -5.32 -25.25
CA ARG A 437 -9.27 -6.56 -25.99
C ARG A 437 -8.78 -7.79 -25.24
N ASP A 438 -7.59 -7.72 -24.64
CA ASP A 438 -7.03 -8.80 -23.80
C ASP A 438 -7.61 -8.80 -22.37
N GLY A 439 -8.61 -7.98 -22.09
CA GLY A 439 -9.05 -7.68 -20.73
C GLY A 439 -9.44 -8.91 -19.91
N LYS A 440 -10.15 -9.87 -20.51
CA LYS A 440 -10.53 -11.09 -19.80
C LYS A 440 -9.33 -11.97 -19.45
N LYS A 441 -8.37 -12.10 -20.38
CA LYS A 441 -7.12 -12.82 -20.14
C LYS A 441 -6.32 -12.15 -19.01
N LEU A 442 -6.24 -10.82 -19.01
CA LEU A 442 -5.54 -10.06 -17.98
C LEU A 442 -6.22 -10.18 -16.61
N GLN A 443 -7.56 -10.09 -16.54
CA GLN A 443 -8.32 -10.27 -15.29
C GLN A 443 -8.09 -11.65 -14.66
N LEU A 444 -7.98 -12.69 -15.49
CA LEU A 444 -7.81 -14.06 -15.04
C LEU A 444 -6.33 -14.48 -14.96
N ALA A 445 -5.39 -13.53 -15.12
CA ALA A 445 -3.96 -13.83 -15.06
C ALA A 445 -3.58 -14.46 -13.72
N GLY A 446 -2.92 -15.61 -13.76
CA GLY A 446 -2.53 -16.39 -12.58
C GLY A 446 -3.61 -17.29 -11.98
N TYR A 447 -4.86 -17.23 -12.46
CA TYR A 447 -5.91 -18.17 -12.06
C TYR A 447 -5.57 -19.58 -12.58
N THR A 448 -6.16 -20.60 -11.96
CA THR A 448 -6.02 -21.97 -12.47
C THR A 448 -6.60 -22.10 -13.87
N ILE A 449 -5.87 -22.82 -14.73
CA ILE A 449 -6.36 -23.23 -16.04
C ILE A 449 -7.18 -24.50 -15.85
N MET A 450 -8.47 -24.43 -16.19
CA MET A 450 -9.36 -25.59 -16.17
C MET A 450 -9.01 -26.52 -17.31
N ASN A 451 -8.87 -27.81 -17.02
CA ASN A 451 -8.52 -28.82 -18.02
C ASN A 451 -9.73 -29.66 -18.41
N THR A 452 -9.78 -30.01 -19.70
CA THR A 452 -10.67 -31.05 -20.21
C THR A 452 -10.16 -32.45 -19.79
N LYS A 453 -11.07 -33.42 -19.69
CA LYS A 453 -10.74 -34.84 -19.50
C LYS A 453 -10.06 -35.43 -20.74
N PHE A 454 -10.17 -34.78 -21.89
CA PHE A 454 -9.69 -35.25 -23.20
C PHE A 454 -8.87 -34.14 -23.91
N PRO A 455 -7.62 -33.89 -23.48
CA PRO A 455 -6.82 -32.76 -23.96
C PRO A 455 -6.57 -32.77 -25.47
N ALA A 456 -6.32 -33.93 -26.07
CA ALA A 456 -5.99 -34.04 -27.49
C ALA A 456 -7.19 -33.65 -28.38
N GLU A 457 -8.38 -34.12 -28.03
CA GLU A 457 -9.63 -33.83 -28.72
C GLU A 457 -9.99 -32.35 -28.60
N TYR A 458 -9.88 -31.78 -27.40
CA TYR A 458 -10.15 -30.37 -27.17
C TYR A 458 -9.15 -29.46 -27.90
N SER A 459 -7.85 -29.78 -27.86
CA SER A 459 -6.85 -29.04 -28.62
C SER A 459 -7.11 -29.11 -30.12
N SER A 460 -7.45 -30.29 -30.66
CA SER A 460 -7.83 -30.40 -32.08
C SER A 460 -9.08 -29.60 -32.42
N PHE A 461 -10.04 -29.50 -31.50
CA PHE A 461 -11.22 -28.63 -31.68
C PHE A 461 -10.84 -27.15 -31.69
N LEU A 462 -9.95 -26.70 -30.79
CA LEU A 462 -9.51 -25.30 -30.78
C LEU A 462 -8.74 -24.92 -32.05
N GLU A 463 -7.99 -25.84 -32.63
CA GLU A 463 -7.24 -25.60 -33.87
C GLU A 463 -8.12 -25.62 -35.13
N LYS A 464 -9.07 -26.56 -35.21
CA LYS A 464 -9.79 -26.87 -36.46
C LYS A 464 -11.27 -26.49 -36.43
N GLY A 465 -11.83 -26.25 -35.25
CA GLY A 465 -13.27 -26.18 -35.04
C GLY A 465 -13.99 -27.49 -35.37
N PHE A 466 -15.31 -27.43 -35.42
CA PHE A 466 -16.11 -28.49 -36.03
C PHE A 466 -16.48 -28.10 -37.46
N SER A 467 -16.18 -28.99 -38.40
CA SER A 467 -16.58 -28.84 -39.81
C SER A 467 -17.84 -29.65 -40.06
N LEU A 468 -18.98 -28.98 -40.19
CA LEU A 468 -20.29 -29.62 -40.43
C LEU A 468 -20.98 -29.02 -41.67
N PRO A 469 -21.82 -29.79 -42.38
CA PRO A 469 -22.50 -29.33 -43.59
C PRO A 469 -23.52 -28.21 -43.31
N GLU A 470 -23.77 -27.33 -44.28
CA GLU A 470 -24.76 -26.24 -44.13
C GLU A 470 -26.21 -26.72 -43.97
N SER A 471 -26.51 -27.96 -44.35
CA SER A 471 -27.80 -28.61 -44.16
C SER A 471 -27.64 -29.85 -43.30
N ALA A 472 -28.53 -30.02 -42.32
CA ALA A 472 -28.58 -31.23 -41.51
C ALA A 472 -28.96 -32.47 -42.32
N LEU A 473 -29.66 -32.32 -43.46
CA LEU A 473 -30.03 -33.42 -44.35
C LEU A 473 -28.82 -34.13 -44.97
N GLU A 474 -27.68 -33.45 -45.06
CA GLU A 474 -26.43 -34.00 -45.60
C GLU A 474 -25.69 -34.90 -44.60
N VAL A 475 -26.02 -34.81 -43.31
CA VAL A 475 -25.44 -35.66 -42.27
C VAL A 475 -26.15 -37.01 -42.28
N LYS A 476 -25.49 -38.06 -42.77
CA LYS A 476 -26.08 -39.40 -42.99
C LYS A 476 -25.82 -40.40 -41.87
N SER A 477 -24.80 -40.21 -41.04
CA SER A 477 -24.44 -41.18 -39.98
C SER A 477 -24.11 -40.52 -38.66
N TYR A 478 -24.31 -41.27 -37.56
CA TYR A 478 -24.03 -40.83 -36.20
C TYR A 478 -22.57 -40.37 -36.01
N THR A 479 -21.63 -41.06 -36.64
CA THR A 479 -20.19 -40.80 -36.52
C THR A 479 -19.72 -39.55 -37.25
N GLN A 480 -20.56 -38.96 -38.12
CA GLN A 480 -20.26 -37.66 -38.73
C GLN A 480 -20.45 -36.50 -37.76
N LEU A 481 -21.22 -36.70 -36.67
CA LEU A 481 -21.34 -35.70 -35.61
C LEU A 481 -20.23 -35.91 -34.57
N PRO A 482 -19.45 -34.87 -34.25
CA PRO A 482 -18.40 -34.96 -33.23
C PRO A 482 -18.99 -35.35 -31.87
N SER A 483 -18.17 -35.94 -30.99
CA SER A 483 -18.57 -36.14 -29.60
C SER A 483 -18.18 -34.91 -28.79
N LEU A 484 -19.18 -34.17 -28.35
CA LEU A 484 -19.06 -33.10 -27.37
C LEU A 484 -18.59 -33.65 -26.02
N GLN A 485 -18.99 -34.86 -25.61
CA GLN A 485 -18.51 -35.50 -24.38
C GLN A 485 -17.00 -35.66 -24.37
N LYS A 486 -16.44 -36.16 -25.48
CA LYS A 486 -15.00 -36.31 -25.68
C LYS A 486 -14.26 -34.99 -25.90
N THR A 487 -14.97 -33.87 -25.97
CA THR A 487 -14.35 -32.55 -26.23
C THR A 487 -14.43 -31.66 -24.99
N PHE A 488 -15.61 -31.53 -24.39
CA PHE A 488 -15.93 -30.49 -23.40
C PHE A 488 -16.14 -31.02 -21.97
N LEU A 489 -16.05 -32.34 -21.73
CA LEU A 489 -16.08 -32.81 -20.33
C LEU A 489 -14.83 -32.35 -19.58
N ALA A 490 -15.02 -31.74 -18.41
CA ALA A 490 -13.99 -31.13 -17.59
C ALA A 490 -13.89 -31.83 -16.23
N SER A 491 -12.72 -31.74 -15.58
CA SER A 491 -12.55 -32.20 -14.20
C SER A 491 -12.84 -31.04 -13.24
N VAL A 492 -14.10 -30.87 -12.84
CA VAL A 492 -14.56 -29.76 -11.98
C VAL A 492 -14.75 -30.16 -10.52
N ASP A 493 -14.58 -31.44 -10.18
CA ASP A 493 -14.98 -32.02 -8.89
C ASP A 493 -14.32 -31.31 -7.70
N SER A 494 -13.07 -30.84 -7.85
CA SER A 494 -12.36 -30.10 -6.81
C SER A 494 -12.97 -28.73 -6.49
N PHE A 495 -13.72 -28.13 -7.43
CA PHE A 495 -14.23 -26.77 -7.37
C PHE A 495 -15.76 -26.69 -7.23
N SER A 496 -16.47 -27.69 -7.74
CA SER A 496 -17.93 -27.76 -7.73
C SER A 496 -18.49 -27.54 -6.33
N GLU A 497 -19.58 -26.79 -6.21
CA GLU A 497 -20.25 -26.38 -4.95
C GLU A 497 -19.45 -25.44 -4.04
N LYS A 498 -18.12 -25.36 -4.21
CA LYS A 498 -17.22 -24.52 -3.39
C LYS A 498 -16.97 -23.15 -3.98
N LEU A 499 -16.87 -23.06 -5.31
CA LEU A 499 -16.57 -21.81 -6.01
C LEU A 499 -17.41 -21.68 -7.28
N GLU A 500 -17.90 -20.46 -7.50
CA GLU A 500 -18.52 -20.04 -8.76
C GLU A 500 -17.67 -18.92 -9.37
N GLY A 501 -17.45 -18.98 -10.68
CA GLY A 501 -16.75 -17.91 -11.38
C GLY A 501 -15.96 -18.36 -12.61
N ASP A 502 -15.22 -17.40 -13.15
CA ASP A 502 -14.37 -17.57 -14.32
C ASP A 502 -13.01 -18.22 -13.99
N PHE A 503 -12.51 -18.94 -14.98
CA PHE A 503 -11.21 -19.58 -15.06
C PHE A 503 -10.64 -19.40 -16.46
N LEU A 504 -9.32 -19.54 -16.60
CA LEU A 504 -8.70 -19.70 -17.90
C LEU A 504 -8.98 -21.11 -18.43
N GLY A 505 -9.13 -21.22 -19.75
CA GLY A 505 -9.10 -22.50 -20.46
C GLY A 505 -7.83 -22.64 -21.31
N PRO A 506 -7.56 -23.84 -21.87
CA PRO A 506 -6.43 -24.08 -22.75
C PRO A 506 -6.49 -23.20 -24.01
N ASN A 507 -5.30 -22.88 -24.56
CA ASN A 507 -5.10 -22.18 -25.83
C ASN A 507 -6.02 -20.95 -26.06
N GLY A 508 -6.25 -20.14 -25.03
CA GLY A 508 -6.98 -18.87 -25.14
C GLY A 508 -8.50 -18.97 -25.03
N SER A 509 -9.04 -20.18 -24.78
CA SER A 509 -10.43 -20.35 -24.36
C SER A 509 -10.64 -19.92 -22.89
N TYR A 510 -11.90 -19.79 -22.51
CA TYR A 510 -12.30 -19.46 -21.15
C TYR A 510 -13.28 -20.49 -20.61
N PHE A 511 -13.38 -20.54 -19.28
CA PHE A 511 -14.23 -21.49 -18.57
C PHE A 511 -14.98 -20.77 -17.46
N TYR A 512 -16.29 -21.02 -17.33
CA TYR A 512 -17.09 -20.52 -16.23
C TYR A 512 -17.75 -21.69 -15.50
N LEU A 513 -17.57 -21.77 -14.18
CA LEU A 513 -18.19 -22.76 -13.31
C LEU A 513 -19.32 -22.11 -12.52
N TRP A 514 -20.53 -22.67 -12.57
CA TRP A 514 -21.60 -22.31 -11.65
C TRP A 514 -21.54 -23.16 -10.38
N LYS A 515 -22.03 -22.62 -9.27
CA LYS A 515 -22.02 -23.30 -7.97
C LYS A 515 -22.76 -24.64 -7.98
N LYS A 516 -23.75 -24.80 -8.87
CA LYS A 516 -24.54 -26.03 -9.03
C LYS A 516 -23.85 -27.11 -9.87
N GLY A 517 -22.60 -26.90 -10.28
CA GLY A 517 -21.78 -27.89 -11.01
C GLY A 517 -21.95 -27.88 -12.54
N ASN A 518 -22.91 -27.13 -13.09
CA ASN A 518 -22.90 -26.83 -14.51
C ASN A 518 -21.74 -25.89 -14.85
N TYR A 519 -21.23 -25.96 -16.08
CA TYR A 519 -20.10 -25.13 -16.51
C TYR A 519 -20.14 -24.85 -18.01
N ARG A 520 -19.40 -23.84 -18.44
CA ARG A 520 -19.36 -23.39 -19.83
C ARG A 520 -17.93 -23.19 -20.28
N TRP A 521 -17.57 -23.82 -21.39
CA TRP A 521 -16.41 -23.46 -22.20
C TRP A 521 -16.82 -22.41 -23.23
N TYR A 522 -15.96 -21.44 -23.52
CA TYR A 522 -16.25 -20.46 -24.56
C TYR A 522 -15.00 -19.80 -25.14
N GLY A 523 -15.10 -19.37 -26.39
CA GLY A 523 -14.13 -18.54 -27.09
C GLY A 523 -14.81 -17.32 -27.72
N GLU A 524 -14.14 -16.65 -28.65
CA GLU A 524 -14.70 -15.44 -29.29
C GLU A 524 -15.97 -15.70 -30.10
N SER A 525 -16.10 -16.89 -30.68
CA SER A 525 -17.16 -17.20 -31.67
C SER A 525 -17.97 -18.47 -31.35
N TRP A 526 -17.77 -19.07 -30.18
CA TRP A 526 -18.43 -20.31 -29.77
C TRP A 526 -18.59 -20.42 -28.25
N GLU A 527 -19.57 -21.20 -27.82
CA GLU A 527 -19.72 -21.65 -26.44
C GLU A 527 -20.21 -23.10 -26.35
N ALA A 528 -19.80 -23.82 -25.31
CA ALA A 528 -20.28 -25.15 -24.96
C ALA A 528 -20.72 -25.17 -23.50
N ASN A 529 -22.03 -25.31 -23.27
CA ASN A 529 -22.61 -25.43 -21.94
C ASN A 529 -22.75 -26.90 -21.57
N VAL A 530 -22.21 -27.30 -20.43
CA VAL A 530 -22.35 -28.64 -19.86
C VAL A 530 -23.26 -28.56 -18.63
N PHE A 531 -24.38 -29.27 -18.71
CA PHE A 531 -25.41 -29.33 -17.68
C PHE A 531 -25.24 -30.57 -16.78
N PRO A 532 -25.88 -30.59 -15.59
CA PRO A 532 -25.91 -31.78 -14.76
C PRO A 532 -26.52 -32.96 -15.53
N GLY A 533 -25.96 -34.17 -15.33
CA GLY A 533 -26.28 -35.32 -16.19
C GLY A 533 -25.56 -35.25 -17.55
N ASN A 534 -24.45 -34.53 -17.64
CA ASN A 534 -23.58 -34.46 -18.82
C ASN A 534 -24.29 -34.07 -20.14
N GLN A 535 -25.44 -33.43 -20.14
CA GLN A 535 -25.98 -32.87 -21.39
C GLN A 535 -25.09 -31.71 -21.83
N ILE A 536 -24.64 -31.72 -23.08
CA ILE A 536 -23.77 -30.67 -23.64
C ILE A 536 -24.49 -29.97 -24.79
N LEU A 537 -24.57 -28.65 -24.70
CA LEU A 537 -25.08 -27.76 -25.74
C LEU A 537 -23.93 -26.91 -26.27
N TYR A 538 -23.51 -27.19 -27.50
CA TYR A 538 -22.53 -26.39 -28.22
C TYR A 538 -23.22 -25.44 -29.20
N ARG A 539 -22.83 -24.18 -29.18
CA ARG A 539 -23.24 -23.14 -30.14
C ARG A 539 -22.00 -22.61 -30.84
N GLY A 540 -21.93 -22.83 -32.15
CA GLY A 540 -21.01 -22.13 -33.04
C GLY A 540 -21.65 -20.86 -33.60
N SER A 541 -20.96 -20.17 -34.51
CA SER A 541 -21.41 -18.88 -35.06
C SER A 541 -22.78 -18.93 -35.75
N ASN A 542 -23.18 -20.08 -36.30
CA ASN A 542 -24.44 -20.24 -37.03
C ASN A 542 -25.05 -21.65 -36.91
N PHE A 543 -24.55 -22.51 -36.02
CA PHE A 543 -25.07 -23.88 -35.86
C PHE A 543 -25.05 -24.32 -34.41
N THR A 544 -25.85 -25.33 -34.09
CA THR A 544 -25.95 -25.89 -32.74
C THR A 544 -25.75 -27.40 -32.77
N LEU A 545 -25.00 -27.91 -31.79
CA LEU A 545 -24.88 -29.34 -31.51
C LEU A 545 -25.37 -29.61 -30.09
N ILE A 546 -26.07 -30.73 -29.90
CA ILE A 546 -26.50 -31.19 -28.58
C ILE A 546 -26.10 -32.66 -28.45
N GLU A 547 -25.48 -33.02 -27.34
CA GLU A 547 -25.22 -34.42 -26.96
C GLU A 547 -25.76 -34.65 -25.55
N TRP A 548 -26.52 -35.74 -25.37
CA TRP A 548 -27.07 -36.14 -24.08
C TRP A 548 -26.20 -37.24 -23.44
N GLU A 549 -26.45 -37.53 -22.16
CA GLU A 549 -25.72 -38.55 -21.40
C GLU A 549 -25.78 -39.94 -22.04
N ASP A 550 -26.93 -40.28 -22.60
CA ASP A 550 -27.21 -41.57 -23.26
C ASP A 550 -26.55 -41.70 -24.64
N GLY A 551 -25.78 -40.70 -25.06
CA GLY A 551 -25.09 -40.68 -26.35
C GLY A 551 -25.97 -40.21 -27.52
N LYS A 552 -27.23 -39.83 -27.30
CA LYS A 552 -28.05 -39.17 -28.32
C LYS A 552 -27.36 -37.89 -28.82
N LYS A 553 -27.44 -37.61 -30.11
CA LYS A 553 -26.85 -36.41 -30.74
C LYS A 553 -27.86 -35.65 -31.60
N GLN A 554 -27.82 -34.33 -31.56
CA GLN A 554 -28.58 -33.47 -32.46
C GLN A 554 -27.66 -32.44 -33.11
N TYR A 555 -27.90 -32.19 -34.39
CA TYR A 555 -27.32 -31.08 -35.14
C TYR A 555 -28.43 -30.21 -35.70
N ILE A 556 -28.34 -28.91 -35.46
CA ILE A 556 -29.22 -27.88 -36.03
C ILE A 556 -28.32 -27.01 -36.91
N SER A 557 -28.59 -27.01 -38.20
CA SER A 557 -27.73 -26.36 -39.18
C SER A 557 -27.99 -24.86 -39.30
N PRO A 558 -27.14 -24.13 -40.04
CA PRO A 558 -27.38 -22.73 -40.40
C PRO A 558 -28.69 -22.49 -41.16
N LYS A 559 -29.22 -23.50 -41.88
CA LYS A 559 -30.49 -23.40 -42.61
C LYS A 559 -31.72 -23.62 -41.72
N GLY A 560 -31.50 -23.94 -40.43
CA GLY A 560 -32.56 -24.20 -39.45
C GLY A 560 -33.11 -25.63 -39.48
N ASP A 561 -32.76 -26.44 -40.50
CA ASP A 561 -33.05 -27.87 -40.51
C ASP A 561 -32.22 -28.59 -39.44
N SER A 562 -32.69 -29.77 -39.00
CA SER A 562 -32.00 -30.52 -37.96
C SER A 562 -32.06 -32.02 -38.16
N VAL A 563 -31.05 -32.71 -37.63
CA VAL A 563 -31.01 -34.16 -37.54
C VAL A 563 -30.80 -34.55 -36.08
N ILE A 564 -31.57 -35.52 -35.61
CA ILE A 564 -31.42 -36.13 -34.30
C ILE A 564 -31.07 -37.60 -34.53
N PHE A 565 -29.93 -38.03 -34.01
CA PHE A 565 -29.57 -39.44 -33.90
C PHE A 565 -29.85 -39.91 -32.48
N PHE A 566 -30.75 -40.86 -32.32
CA PHE A 566 -31.07 -41.47 -31.02
C PHE A 566 -30.01 -42.49 -30.61
N ASN A 567 -29.38 -43.15 -31.58
CA ASN A 567 -28.25 -44.06 -31.43
C ASN A 567 -27.57 -44.25 -32.80
N LEU A 568 -26.72 -45.27 -32.97
CA LEU A 568 -26.04 -45.57 -34.23
C LEU A 568 -27.00 -45.94 -35.39
N GLU A 569 -28.18 -46.47 -35.08
CA GLU A 569 -29.11 -47.07 -36.06
C GLU A 569 -30.33 -46.18 -36.33
N SER A 570 -30.73 -45.36 -35.35
CA SER A 570 -31.98 -44.58 -35.38
C SER A 570 -31.72 -43.09 -35.49
N LYS A 571 -32.39 -42.44 -36.45
CA LYS A 571 -32.31 -41.00 -36.70
C LYS A 571 -33.62 -40.41 -37.22
N SER A 572 -33.80 -39.11 -37.03
CA SER A 572 -34.94 -38.33 -37.51
C SER A 572 -34.46 -36.98 -38.02
N TYR A 573 -35.00 -36.52 -39.15
CA TYR A 573 -34.72 -35.19 -39.71
C TYR A 573 -35.94 -34.29 -39.59
N LYS A 574 -35.69 -33.00 -39.42
CA LYS A 574 -36.71 -31.94 -39.41
C LYS A 574 -36.31 -30.78 -40.31
N ASP A 575 -37.27 -30.20 -41.00
CA ASP A 575 -37.09 -28.93 -41.72
C ASP A 575 -36.98 -27.73 -40.76
N ALA A 576 -36.83 -26.53 -41.31
CA ALA A 576 -36.69 -25.29 -40.55
C ALA A 576 -37.94 -24.95 -39.71
N GLU A 577 -39.12 -25.44 -40.12
CA GLU A 577 -40.39 -25.32 -39.41
C GLU A 577 -40.59 -26.42 -38.35
N GLY A 578 -39.64 -27.35 -38.21
CA GLY A 578 -39.66 -28.44 -37.23
C GLY A 578 -40.50 -29.65 -37.65
N LYS A 579 -40.95 -29.74 -38.91
CA LYS A 579 -41.73 -30.86 -39.43
C LYS A 579 -40.81 -32.01 -39.84
N PRO A 580 -41.21 -33.28 -39.59
CA PRO A 580 -40.42 -34.44 -40.01
C PRO A 580 -40.23 -34.48 -41.53
N VAL A 581 -39.01 -34.75 -41.97
CA VAL A 581 -38.66 -34.91 -43.39
C VAL A 581 -37.82 -36.17 -43.61
N THR A 582 -37.88 -36.71 -44.83
CA THR A 582 -37.01 -37.82 -45.26
C THR A 582 -35.95 -37.21 -46.20
N PRO A 583 -34.63 -37.39 -45.93
CA PRO A 583 -33.56 -36.77 -46.70
C PRO A 583 -33.43 -37.24 -48.15
#